data_AF-A0A950AN41-F1
#
_entry.id   AF-A0A950AN41-F1
#
_cell.length_a   1.000
_cell.length_b   1.000
_cell.length_c   1.000
_cell.angle_alpha   90.00
_cell.angle_beta   90.00
_cell.angle_gamma   90.00
#
_symmetry.space_group_name_H-M   'P 1'
#
loop_
_entity.id
_entity.type
_entity.pdbx_description
1 polymer ?
#
loop_
_entity_poly.entity_id
_entity_poly.type
_entity_poly.pdbx_seq_one_letter_code
_entity_poly.pdbx_strand_id
1 'polypeptide(L)'
;MKRTYAKRHDEVGPTAKPGASRAKDTPKEKEKDKEGYRETVEAIVVAFILALLVRGFEAEAFVIPTGSMAPTLMGRHKEITCPQCGYVYSVNASVEDAGSRNPQPTQVVAGTCVNCRFTAAVSDAPTFNGDRILVMKFLYDLPFLPGAKGGPRRWDVVVFRYPEEPEVSYIKRLVGLPGETIRIWSGDIYVKSPGGQEFHLERKPLRHQAAMEMMVYDDRHRAESLKDRPEWRRWSASTPGSWTEEPSGTYSVAAAPGTEAELRYRHLLPDPEQWDAIVNGRALPWAPRPTLITDFYSYNSNITGNLHLDRDGWWMQPHWVGDLSLSATLRIKEARGVVRFELIEGGVANRCEIDLASGVATLKHGSGTLGRSSSGISGPGSHAIHFANIDDRLTLLVDGRAVFGDGLPYGDGRAPRPLPTRADLAPAAVTAIGAEIAVSDLVLKRDIYYTNTPGNSDYGNLWTGHDPRSPVELFDHLADPAKLAFLINLPWKDYSIAPDRYMMLGDNSPMSKDSRGWGIADRASGDDPDYGWDPSGRKSWEVPRALLTGKAFFVYWPHGKPFGPDIRLGRDLRIPFRPYIERMKWIR
;
A
#
# COMPACT_ATOMS: atom_id res chain seq x y z
N MET A 1 -51.58 -50.76 -24.97
CA MET A 1 -52.80 -51.58 -24.80
C MET A 1 -53.87 -50.70 -24.19
N LYS A 2 -54.79 -50.16 -25.01
CA LYS A 2 -56.15 -50.70 -25.27
C LYS A 2 -57.06 -50.76 -24.02
N ARG A 3 -57.92 -49.73 -23.96
CA ARG A 3 -59.30 -49.63 -23.44
C ARG A 3 -59.99 -50.93 -22.99
N THR A 4 -60.78 -50.79 -21.93
CA THR A 4 -62.05 -51.49 -21.64
C THR A 4 -62.99 -50.43 -21.01
N TYR A 5 -64.12 -49.99 -21.60
CA TYR A 5 -65.43 -50.66 -21.86
C TYR A 5 -66.00 -51.31 -20.58
N ALA A 6 -67.26 -51.12 -20.15
CA ALA A 6 -68.46 -50.51 -20.74
C ALA A 6 -69.57 -50.29 -19.68
N LYS A 7 -70.53 -49.38 -20.00
CA LYS A 7 -72.02 -49.47 -19.93
C LYS A 7 -72.69 -50.13 -18.70
N ARG A 8 -73.81 -49.66 -18.13
CA ARG A 8 -75.11 -49.19 -18.68
C ARG A 8 -76.00 -48.92 -17.42
N HIS A 9 -76.96 -48.00 -17.32
CA HIS A 9 -78.29 -47.98 -17.97
C HIS A 9 -79.01 -46.65 -17.63
N ASP A 10 -79.74 -46.15 -18.61
CA ASP A 10 -80.58 -44.95 -18.62
C ASP A 10 -81.89 -45.12 -17.84
N GLU A 11 -82.53 -44.01 -17.43
CA GLU A 11 -83.95 -43.78 -17.76
C GLU A 11 -84.38 -42.29 -17.63
N VAL A 12 -84.90 -41.79 -18.76
CA VAL A 12 -86.07 -40.89 -18.96
C VAL A 12 -85.94 -39.37 -18.67
N GLY A 13 -86.01 -38.58 -19.74
CA GLY A 13 -86.27 -37.12 -19.76
C GLY A 13 -87.79 -36.79 -19.67
N PRO A 14 -88.29 -35.58 -20.03
CA PRO A 14 -87.69 -34.58 -20.91
C PRO A 14 -87.75 -33.11 -20.42
N THR A 15 -87.17 -32.27 -21.26
CA THR A 15 -86.95 -30.82 -21.28
C THR A 15 -88.18 -29.90 -21.16
N ALA A 16 -88.04 -28.75 -20.50
CA ALA A 16 -88.30 -27.41 -21.07
C ALA A 16 -87.86 -26.25 -20.14
N LYS A 17 -87.18 -25.25 -20.71
CA LYS A 17 -86.80 -23.91 -20.22
C LYS A 17 -87.90 -22.89 -20.62
N PRO A 18 -87.81 -21.54 -20.37
CA PRO A 18 -87.11 -20.71 -19.36
C PRO A 18 -87.95 -19.53 -18.79
N GLY A 19 -87.35 -18.74 -17.86
CA GLY A 19 -87.60 -17.28 -17.69
C GLY A 19 -88.15 -16.88 -16.31
N ALA A 20 -87.34 -16.40 -15.35
CA ALA A 20 -86.72 -15.07 -15.18
C ALA A 20 -87.47 -14.17 -14.18
N SER A 21 -86.88 -13.88 -13.01
CA SER A 21 -86.65 -12.50 -12.52
C SER A 21 -85.72 -12.48 -11.28
N ARG A 22 -85.05 -11.34 -11.09
CA ARG A 22 -83.85 -11.05 -10.28
C ARG A 22 -84.09 -10.94 -8.76
N ALA A 23 -83.07 -11.28 -7.97
CA ALA A 23 -82.78 -10.69 -6.66
C ALA A 23 -81.29 -10.32 -6.55
N LYS A 24 -81.00 -9.31 -5.73
CA LYS A 24 -79.84 -8.39 -5.72
C LYS A 24 -78.54 -8.95 -5.12
N ASP A 25 -77.42 -8.46 -5.65
CA ASP A 25 -76.04 -8.56 -5.15
C ASP A 25 -75.77 -7.74 -3.88
N THR A 26 -74.78 -8.18 -3.09
CA THR A 26 -73.87 -7.28 -2.34
C THR A 26 -72.45 -7.87 -2.39
N PRO A 27 -71.40 -7.14 -2.79
CA PRO A 27 -70.02 -7.65 -2.83
C PRO A 27 -69.15 -7.08 -1.67
N LYS A 28 -68.36 -7.94 -1.03
CA LYS A 28 -67.21 -7.56 -0.17
C LYS A 28 -66.04 -8.51 -0.40
N GLU A 29 -65.17 -8.19 -1.35
CA GLU A 29 -63.86 -8.84 -1.49
C GLU A 29 -62.91 -7.96 -2.34
N LYS A 30 -62.26 -6.92 -1.76
CA LYS A 30 -61.27 -6.07 -2.47
C LYS A 30 -60.27 -5.30 -1.57
N GLU A 31 -59.96 -5.76 -0.36
CA GLU A 31 -59.12 -4.98 0.58
C GLU A 31 -57.68 -5.48 0.80
N LYS A 32 -57.35 -6.76 0.56
CA LYS A 32 -56.02 -7.30 0.89
C LYS A 32 -54.91 -7.07 -0.14
N ASP A 33 -55.21 -6.91 -1.43
CA ASP A 33 -54.16 -6.74 -2.46
C ASP A 33 -53.59 -5.30 -2.53
N LYS A 34 -54.31 -4.32 -1.97
CA LYS A 34 -53.90 -2.91 -1.99
C LYS A 34 -52.85 -2.59 -0.91
N GLU A 35 -52.89 -3.27 0.23
CA GLU A 35 -51.93 -3.05 1.32
C GLU A 35 -50.53 -3.53 0.95
N GLY A 36 -50.38 -4.73 0.39
CA GLY A 36 -49.06 -5.24 -0.03
C GLY A 36 -48.43 -4.45 -1.19
N TYR A 37 -49.24 -3.94 -2.11
CA TYR A 37 -48.76 -3.05 -3.19
C TYR A 37 -48.30 -1.70 -2.63
N ARG A 38 -49.04 -1.14 -1.68
CA ARG A 38 -48.69 0.12 -1.02
C ARG A 38 -47.40 -0.01 -0.20
N GLU A 39 -47.22 -1.09 0.56
CA GLU A 39 -45.99 -1.35 1.31
C GLU A 39 -44.77 -1.50 0.40
N THR A 40 -44.92 -2.17 -0.74
CA THR A 40 -43.85 -2.32 -1.74
C THR A 40 -43.47 -0.96 -2.33
N VAL A 41 -44.46 -0.15 -2.70
CA VAL A 41 -44.23 1.21 -3.23
C VAL A 41 -43.61 2.11 -2.16
N GLU A 42 -44.09 2.08 -0.92
CA GLU A 42 -43.52 2.83 0.20
C GLU A 42 -42.07 2.42 0.47
N ALA A 43 -41.75 1.11 0.45
CA ALA A 43 -40.38 0.62 0.60
C ALA A 43 -39.46 1.10 -0.54
N ILE A 44 -39.93 1.09 -1.80
CA ILE A 44 -39.17 1.60 -2.95
C ILE A 44 -38.95 3.10 -2.84
N VAL A 45 -39.98 3.87 -2.47
CA VAL A 45 -39.89 5.33 -2.29
C VAL A 45 -38.94 5.68 -1.15
N VAL A 46 -39.04 4.99 -0.01
CA VAL A 46 -38.11 5.17 1.11
C VAL A 46 -36.69 4.80 0.69
N ALA A 47 -36.48 3.68 0.01
CA ALA A 47 -35.16 3.30 -0.51
C ALA A 47 -34.61 4.32 -1.51
N PHE A 48 -35.45 4.90 -2.37
CA PHE A 48 -35.06 5.93 -3.33
C PHE A 48 -34.73 7.26 -2.64
N ILE A 49 -35.55 7.71 -1.70
CA ILE A 49 -35.28 8.91 -0.89
C ILE A 49 -34.00 8.70 -0.08
N LEU A 50 -33.83 7.55 0.57
CA LEU A 50 -32.63 7.22 1.33
C LEU A 50 -31.40 7.17 0.41
N ALA A 51 -31.51 6.57 -0.78
CA ALA A 51 -30.44 6.58 -1.78
C ALA A 51 -30.12 8.00 -2.27
N LEU A 52 -31.12 8.87 -2.45
CA LEU A 52 -30.93 10.28 -2.80
C LEU A 52 -30.32 11.09 -1.65
N LEU A 53 -30.71 10.84 -0.40
CA LEU A 53 -30.13 11.48 0.78
C LEU A 53 -28.68 11.03 0.98
N VAL A 54 -28.40 9.73 0.90
CA VAL A 54 -27.03 9.19 0.95
C VAL A 54 -26.19 9.77 -0.18
N ARG A 55 -26.72 9.83 -1.41
CA ARG A 55 -26.03 10.38 -2.59
C ARG A 55 -25.88 11.90 -2.54
N GLY A 56 -26.82 12.61 -1.93
CA GLY A 56 -26.87 14.07 -1.86
C GLY A 56 -26.07 14.64 -0.69
N PHE A 57 -26.04 13.95 0.45
CA PHE A 57 -25.56 14.52 1.72
C PHE A 57 -24.46 13.72 2.42
N GLU A 58 -24.28 12.42 2.15
CA GLU A 58 -23.38 11.59 2.98
C GLU A 58 -22.18 10.99 2.22
N ALA A 59 -22.37 10.33 1.08
CA ALA A 59 -21.29 9.64 0.38
C ALA A 59 -21.32 9.85 -1.14
N GLU A 60 -20.23 10.39 -1.69
CA GLU A 60 -20.02 10.49 -3.15
C GLU A 60 -19.04 9.42 -3.63
N ALA A 61 -19.33 8.85 -4.80
CA ALA A 61 -18.48 7.87 -5.45
C ALA A 61 -17.49 8.55 -6.42
N PHE A 62 -16.21 8.23 -6.29
CA PHE A 62 -15.15 8.70 -7.19
C PHE A 62 -14.43 7.52 -7.83
N VAL A 63 -13.94 7.70 -9.06
CA VAL A 63 -12.95 6.82 -9.72
C VAL A 63 -11.59 7.49 -9.57
N ILE A 64 -10.55 6.73 -9.19
CA ILE A 64 -9.19 7.24 -9.06
C ILE A 64 -8.44 7.05 -10.39
N PRO A 65 -8.13 8.14 -11.14
CA PRO A 65 -7.52 8.00 -12.46
C PRO A 65 -5.99 7.86 -12.40
N THR A 66 -5.32 8.42 -11.37
CA THR A 66 -3.86 8.50 -11.30
C THR A 66 -3.25 7.67 -10.17
N GLY A 67 -2.00 7.24 -10.34
CA GLY A 67 -1.26 6.42 -9.39
C GLY A 67 -0.65 7.13 -8.18
N SER A 68 -0.99 8.40 -7.94
CA SER A 68 -0.34 9.23 -6.92
C SER A 68 -0.54 8.76 -5.48
N MET A 69 -1.58 7.95 -5.23
CA MET A 69 -1.89 7.36 -3.92
C MET A 69 -1.59 5.86 -3.87
N ALA A 70 -0.97 5.26 -4.88
CA ALA A 70 -0.64 3.84 -4.86
C ALA A 70 0.46 3.56 -3.80
N PRO A 71 0.41 2.46 -3.03
CA PRO A 71 -0.57 1.37 -3.10
C PRO A 71 -1.86 1.60 -2.30
N THR A 72 -1.98 2.69 -1.55
CA THR A 72 -3.17 2.98 -0.73
C THR A 72 -4.42 2.99 -1.59
N LEU A 73 -4.40 3.72 -2.71
CA LEU A 73 -5.44 3.77 -3.73
C LEU A 73 -4.81 3.62 -5.12
N MET A 74 -5.31 2.68 -5.90
CA MET A 74 -4.80 2.42 -7.24
C MET A 74 -5.45 3.34 -8.26
N GLY A 75 -4.61 4.00 -9.06
CA GLY A 75 -5.03 4.72 -10.25
C GLY A 75 -5.26 3.80 -11.44
N ARG A 76 -5.24 4.35 -12.66
CA ARG A 76 -5.23 3.53 -13.88
C ARG A 76 -3.99 2.63 -13.89
N HIS A 77 -4.19 1.32 -13.96
CA HIS A 77 -3.11 0.34 -13.79
C HIS A 77 -3.35 -0.96 -14.55
N LYS A 78 -2.27 -1.72 -14.73
CA LYS A 78 -2.30 -3.14 -15.10
C LYS A 78 -1.94 -3.97 -13.88
N GLU A 79 -2.61 -5.10 -13.68
CA GLU A 79 -2.24 -6.11 -12.68
C GLU A 79 -1.65 -7.33 -13.38
N ILE A 80 -0.50 -7.79 -12.89
CA ILE A 80 0.22 -8.92 -13.47
C ILE A 80 0.74 -9.85 -12.36
N THR A 81 0.63 -11.14 -12.61
CA THR A 81 1.35 -12.18 -11.87
C THR A 81 2.75 -12.30 -12.44
N CYS A 82 3.77 -12.05 -11.62
CA CYS A 82 5.16 -12.20 -12.04
C CYS A 82 5.42 -13.63 -12.55
N PRO A 83 5.91 -13.82 -13.79
CA PRO A 83 6.15 -15.16 -14.33
C PRO A 83 7.32 -15.89 -13.65
N GLN A 84 8.19 -15.15 -12.94
CA GLN A 84 9.28 -15.73 -12.19
C GLN A 84 8.86 -16.15 -10.78
N CYS A 85 8.26 -15.25 -10.00
CA CYS A 85 8.00 -15.52 -8.57
C CYS A 85 6.53 -15.70 -8.19
N GLY A 86 5.61 -15.58 -9.13
CA GLY A 86 4.17 -15.67 -8.88
C GLY A 86 3.60 -14.50 -8.06
N TYR A 87 4.40 -13.53 -7.64
CA TYR A 87 3.91 -12.36 -6.91
C TYR A 87 3.02 -11.50 -7.81
N VAL A 88 1.84 -11.12 -7.32
CA VAL A 88 0.90 -10.26 -8.05
C VAL A 88 1.23 -8.80 -7.73
N TYR A 89 1.55 -8.01 -8.75
CA TYR A 89 1.89 -6.60 -8.62
C TYR A 89 1.15 -5.75 -9.66
N SER A 90 1.16 -4.44 -9.43
CA SER A 90 0.52 -3.46 -10.30
C SER A 90 1.55 -2.52 -10.92
N VAL A 91 1.30 -2.10 -12.16
CA VAL A 91 2.11 -1.17 -12.94
C VAL A 91 1.22 -0.01 -13.37
N ASN A 92 1.71 1.23 -13.30
CA ASN A 92 0.97 2.40 -13.75
C ASN A 92 0.62 2.28 -15.24
N ALA A 93 -0.63 2.62 -15.58
CA ALA A 93 -1.11 2.70 -16.96
C ALA A 93 -1.79 4.05 -17.26
N SER A 94 -1.59 5.07 -16.41
CA SER A 94 -2.16 6.40 -16.59
C SER A 94 -1.66 7.07 -17.88
N VAL A 95 -0.43 6.76 -18.31
CA VAL A 95 0.16 7.28 -19.55
C VAL A 95 -0.55 6.77 -20.81
N GLU A 96 -1.30 5.65 -20.72
CA GLU A 96 -2.04 5.10 -21.86
C GLU A 96 -3.30 5.94 -22.22
N ASP A 97 -3.72 6.84 -21.34
CA ASP A 97 -4.92 7.67 -21.46
C ASP A 97 -4.59 9.17 -21.65
N ALA A 98 -3.32 9.52 -21.87
CA ALA A 98 -2.81 10.89 -21.91
C ALA A 98 -3.19 11.67 -23.20
N GLY A 99 -4.45 11.55 -23.64
CA GLY A 99 -4.96 12.13 -24.88
C GLY A 99 -4.57 13.60 -25.13
N SER A 100 -4.41 13.93 -26.42
CA SER A 100 -4.22 15.24 -27.05
C SER A 100 -2.81 15.86 -27.16
N ARG A 101 -1.76 15.39 -26.49
CA ARG A 101 -0.38 15.93 -26.69
C ARG A 101 0.57 15.03 -27.46
N ASN A 102 0.25 13.75 -27.61
CA ASN A 102 1.10 12.79 -28.32
C ASN A 102 0.26 12.04 -29.38
N PRO A 103 0.59 12.13 -30.69
CA PRO A 103 -0.18 11.47 -31.75
C PRO A 103 -0.02 9.94 -31.77
N GLN A 104 0.88 9.37 -30.96
CA GLN A 104 1.09 7.93 -30.83
C GLN A 104 0.51 7.40 -29.51
N PRO A 105 -0.27 6.31 -29.53
CA PRO A 105 -0.75 5.67 -28.31
C PRO A 105 0.46 5.17 -27.49
N THR A 106 0.69 5.78 -26.34
CA THR A 106 1.78 5.38 -25.43
C THR A 106 1.33 4.14 -24.66
N GLN A 107 1.70 2.95 -25.14
CA GLN A 107 1.38 1.70 -24.45
C GLN A 107 2.46 1.34 -23.44
N VAL A 108 2.03 0.92 -22.25
CA VAL A 108 2.90 0.29 -21.26
C VAL A 108 3.09 -1.17 -21.64
N VAL A 109 4.32 -1.53 -21.98
CA VAL A 109 4.68 -2.84 -22.57
C VAL A 109 5.41 -3.75 -21.59
N ALA A 110 6.06 -3.19 -20.55
CA ALA A 110 6.71 -3.99 -19.51
C ALA A 110 6.65 -3.32 -18.13
N GLY A 111 6.89 -4.11 -17.08
CA GLY A 111 7.05 -3.63 -15.71
C GLY A 111 7.87 -4.59 -14.85
N THR A 112 8.42 -4.08 -13.76
CA THR A 112 9.42 -4.75 -12.93
C THR A 112 8.82 -5.14 -11.59
N CYS A 113 8.91 -6.43 -11.24
CA CYS A 113 8.33 -6.96 -10.00
C CYS A 113 9.05 -6.44 -8.75
N VAL A 114 8.30 -5.93 -7.77
CA VAL A 114 8.82 -5.43 -6.48
C VAL A 114 9.57 -6.51 -5.69
N ASN A 115 9.10 -7.75 -5.80
CA ASN A 115 9.59 -8.85 -4.99
C ASN A 115 10.91 -9.43 -5.54
N CYS A 116 10.97 -9.79 -6.83
CA CYS A 116 12.16 -10.42 -7.43
C CYS A 116 12.96 -9.55 -8.41
N ARG A 117 12.45 -8.36 -8.80
CA ARG A 117 13.01 -7.48 -9.84
C ARG A 117 13.03 -8.03 -11.26
N PHE A 118 12.34 -9.13 -11.51
CA PHE A 118 12.13 -9.59 -12.88
C PHE A 118 11.23 -8.60 -13.64
N THR A 119 11.68 -8.15 -14.81
CA THR A 119 10.89 -7.31 -15.72
C THR A 119 10.08 -8.20 -16.66
N ALA A 120 8.76 -8.15 -16.52
CA ALA A 120 7.83 -8.92 -17.33
C ALA A 120 7.12 -8.05 -18.37
N ALA A 121 6.80 -8.62 -19.51
CA ALA A 121 5.91 -8.00 -20.48
C ALA A 121 4.50 -7.84 -19.88
N VAL A 122 3.89 -6.67 -20.08
CA VAL A 122 2.52 -6.34 -19.64
C VAL A 122 1.65 -5.85 -20.82
N SER A 123 2.12 -5.98 -22.05
CA SER A 123 1.42 -5.54 -23.26
C SER A 123 0.01 -6.13 -23.38
N ASP A 124 -0.13 -7.41 -23.01
CA ASP A 124 -1.37 -8.19 -23.13
C ASP A 124 -2.28 -8.13 -21.89
N ALA A 125 -1.79 -7.52 -20.80
CA ALA A 125 -2.57 -7.36 -19.58
C ALA A 125 -3.63 -6.26 -19.78
N PRO A 126 -4.86 -6.47 -19.26
CA PRO A 126 -5.92 -5.47 -19.37
C PRO A 126 -5.58 -4.24 -18.54
N THR A 127 -5.93 -3.07 -19.05
CA THR A 127 -5.82 -1.82 -18.30
C THR A 127 -7.11 -1.54 -17.52
N PHE A 128 -6.98 -1.42 -16.20
CA PHE A 128 -8.08 -1.07 -15.30
C PHE A 128 -8.11 0.44 -15.05
N ASN A 129 -9.32 1.01 -14.93
CA ASN A 129 -9.53 2.45 -14.71
C ASN A 129 -9.25 2.94 -13.27
N GLY A 130 -8.71 2.08 -12.40
CA GLY A 130 -8.43 2.39 -11.00
C GLY A 130 -9.58 2.15 -10.03
N ASP A 131 -9.28 2.38 -8.75
CA ASP A 131 -10.17 2.12 -7.63
C ASP A 131 -11.38 3.06 -7.64
N ARG A 132 -12.52 2.54 -7.21
CA ARG A 132 -13.72 3.33 -6.90
C ARG A 132 -13.90 3.42 -5.41
N ILE A 133 -14.04 4.64 -4.94
CA ILE A 133 -14.06 4.97 -3.52
C ILE A 133 -15.34 5.69 -3.12
N LEU A 134 -15.68 5.60 -1.84
CA LEU A 134 -16.68 6.44 -1.20
C LEU A 134 -16.00 7.54 -0.38
N VAL A 135 -16.51 8.75 -0.55
CA VAL A 135 -16.03 9.96 0.11
C VAL A 135 -17.15 10.55 0.93
N MET A 136 -16.89 10.74 2.22
CA MET A 136 -17.86 11.36 3.12
C MET A 136 -17.80 12.87 2.98
N LYS A 137 -18.81 13.44 2.32
CA LYS A 137 -18.96 14.88 2.13
C LYS A 137 -19.33 15.56 3.44
N PHE A 138 -18.87 16.79 3.63
CA PHE A 138 -19.20 17.61 4.80
C PHE A 138 -18.79 17.01 6.16
N LEU A 139 -18.00 15.93 6.19
CA LEU A 139 -17.53 15.32 7.44
C LEU A 139 -16.90 16.36 8.36
N TYR A 140 -16.14 17.29 7.78
CA TYR A 140 -15.43 18.32 8.52
C TYR A 140 -16.29 19.56 8.83
N ASP A 141 -17.50 19.64 8.29
CA ASP A 141 -18.44 20.77 8.45
C ASP A 141 -19.60 20.43 9.40
N LEU A 142 -19.80 19.14 9.71
CA LEU A 142 -20.91 18.64 10.53
C LEU A 142 -20.39 18.10 11.88
N PRO A 143 -20.19 18.95 12.91
CA PRO A 143 -19.51 18.58 14.16
C PRO A 143 -20.23 17.52 15.01
N PHE A 144 -21.48 17.19 14.67
CA PHE A 144 -22.27 16.13 15.32
C PHE A 144 -21.98 14.72 14.79
N LEU A 145 -21.32 14.57 13.63
CA LEU A 145 -20.97 13.26 13.09
C LEU A 145 -19.78 12.62 13.84
N PRO A 146 -19.79 11.29 14.10
CA PRO A 146 -18.62 10.59 14.63
C PRO A 146 -17.40 10.79 13.72
N GLY A 147 -16.31 11.32 14.27
CA GLY A 147 -15.09 11.62 13.51
C GLY A 147 -15.00 13.05 12.94
N ALA A 148 -16.07 13.84 12.99
CA ALA A 148 -16.09 15.25 12.56
C ALA A 148 -15.49 16.23 13.58
N LYS A 149 -15.58 15.89 14.88
CA LYS A 149 -15.05 16.74 15.96
C LYS A 149 -13.56 17.00 15.76
N GLY A 150 -13.19 18.27 15.65
CA GLY A 150 -11.81 18.73 15.48
C GLY A 150 -11.36 19.01 14.04
N GLY A 151 -12.24 18.84 13.04
CA GLY A 151 -11.90 19.11 11.63
C GLY A 151 -10.99 18.04 10.98
N PRO A 152 -10.37 18.36 9.83
CA PRO A 152 -9.45 17.46 9.14
C PRO A 152 -8.27 17.07 10.02
N ARG A 153 -7.93 15.78 10.04
CA ARG A 153 -6.84 15.26 10.87
C ARG A 153 -5.66 14.87 10.00
N ARG A 154 -4.45 15.00 10.54
CA ARG A 154 -3.25 14.47 9.91
C ARG A 154 -3.46 12.99 9.60
N TRP A 155 -2.95 12.58 8.45
CA TRP A 155 -3.05 11.26 7.84
C TRP A 155 -4.41 10.89 7.24
N ASP A 156 -5.42 11.77 7.32
CA ASP A 156 -6.67 11.55 6.58
C ASP A 156 -6.41 11.52 5.07
N VAL A 157 -7.08 10.62 4.35
CA VAL A 157 -7.11 10.64 2.88
C VAL A 157 -8.26 11.55 2.44
N VAL A 158 -7.92 12.66 1.81
CA VAL A 158 -8.84 13.77 1.54
C VAL A 158 -9.00 13.97 0.05
N VAL A 159 -10.26 14.09 -0.38
CA VAL A 159 -10.60 14.62 -1.70
C VAL A 159 -10.77 16.13 -1.59
N PHE A 160 -10.14 16.86 -2.50
CA PHE A 160 -10.17 18.31 -2.56
C PHE A 160 -10.12 18.78 -4.01
N ARG A 161 -10.63 19.97 -4.26
CA ARG A 161 -10.48 20.65 -5.54
C ARG A 161 -9.04 21.11 -5.69
N TYR A 162 -8.39 20.73 -6.79
CA TYR A 162 -7.02 21.15 -7.09
C TYR A 162 -6.98 22.68 -7.08
N PRO A 163 -6.10 23.30 -6.29
CA PRO A 163 -6.11 24.74 -6.18
C PRO A 163 -6.07 25.44 -7.53
N GLU A 164 -5.24 24.99 -8.47
CA GLU A 164 -4.98 25.68 -9.75
C GLU A 164 -6.07 25.51 -10.80
N GLU A 165 -6.76 24.39 -10.77
CA GLU A 165 -7.90 24.12 -11.65
C GLU A 165 -9.00 23.50 -10.78
N PRO A 166 -9.80 24.32 -10.06
CA PRO A 166 -10.76 23.83 -9.07
C PRO A 166 -11.84 22.89 -9.63
N GLU A 167 -11.99 22.83 -10.94
CA GLU A 167 -12.84 21.86 -11.65
C GLU A 167 -12.27 20.42 -11.59
N VAL A 168 -10.99 20.28 -11.27
CA VAL A 168 -10.30 19.00 -11.14
C VAL A 168 -10.22 18.60 -9.66
N SER A 169 -10.73 17.42 -9.33
CA SER A 169 -10.63 16.87 -7.98
C SER A 169 -9.37 16.03 -7.81
N TYR A 170 -8.59 16.31 -6.77
CA TYR A 170 -7.43 15.52 -6.35
C TYR A 170 -7.76 14.74 -5.08
N ILE A 171 -7.07 13.62 -4.91
CA ILE A 171 -7.06 12.84 -3.67
C ILE A 171 -5.63 12.67 -3.18
N LYS A 172 -5.39 12.98 -1.91
CA LYS A 172 -4.07 12.91 -1.27
C LYS A 172 -4.22 12.62 0.22
N ARG A 173 -3.10 12.31 0.88
CA ARG A 173 -3.02 12.24 2.33
C ARG A 173 -2.74 13.63 2.91
N LEU A 174 -3.51 14.03 3.90
CA LEU A 174 -3.29 15.25 4.65
C LEU A 174 -2.05 15.07 5.52
N VAL A 175 -1.01 15.83 5.23
CA VAL A 175 0.24 15.79 5.99
C VAL A 175 0.43 17.04 6.82
N GLY A 176 0.11 18.24 6.34
CA GLY A 176 0.31 19.47 7.12
C GLY A 176 -0.98 20.11 7.60
N LEU A 177 -0.99 20.56 8.86
CA LEU A 177 -2.13 21.23 9.49
C LEU A 177 -1.96 22.76 9.48
N PRO A 178 -3.06 23.53 9.71
CA PRO A 178 -3.01 24.98 9.75
C PRO A 178 -1.98 25.56 10.73
N GLY A 179 -1.19 26.53 10.25
CA GLY A 179 -0.20 27.26 11.05
C GLY A 179 1.12 26.51 11.29
N GLU A 180 1.26 25.27 10.81
CA GLU A 180 2.48 24.48 10.97
C GLU A 180 3.56 24.84 9.95
N THR A 181 4.78 24.37 10.20
CA THR A 181 5.77 24.19 9.15
C THR A 181 6.11 22.72 9.04
N ILE A 182 5.98 22.16 7.84
CA ILE A 182 6.38 20.79 7.53
C ILE A 182 7.78 20.82 6.95
N ARG A 183 8.66 19.95 7.44
CA ARG A 183 9.97 19.70 6.86
C ARG A 183 10.03 18.27 6.34
N ILE A 184 10.53 18.11 5.12
CA ILE A 184 10.82 16.79 4.56
C ILE A 184 12.33 16.63 4.55
N TRP A 185 12.83 15.56 5.18
CA TRP A 185 14.26 15.31 5.28
C TRP A 185 14.55 13.81 5.33
N SER A 186 15.34 13.33 4.36
CA SER A 186 15.73 11.91 4.24
C SER A 186 14.55 10.94 4.23
N GLY A 187 13.44 11.31 3.57
CA GLY A 187 12.24 10.49 3.50
C GLY A 187 11.21 10.72 4.61
N ASP A 188 11.61 11.32 5.74
CA ASP A 188 10.75 11.52 6.89
C ASP A 188 10.04 12.87 6.88
N ILE A 189 8.97 12.95 7.69
CA ILE A 189 8.20 14.16 7.92
C ILE A 189 8.51 14.71 9.31
N TYR A 190 8.87 15.99 9.36
CA TYR A 190 9.08 16.76 10.58
C TYR A 190 8.07 17.88 10.67
N VAL A 191 7.62 18.18 11.88
CA VAL A 191 6.61 19.19 12.14
C VAL A 191 7.16 20.22 13.11
N LYS A 192 6.96 21.49 12.78
CA LYS A 192 7.06 22.59 13.73
C LYS A 192 5.65 23.14 13.94
N SER A 193 5.15 23.00 15.16
CA SER A 193 3.80 23.46 15.55
C SER A 193 3.68 24.98 15.46
N PRO A 194 2.44 25.53 15.39
CA PRO A 194 2.23 26.98 15.35
C PRO A 194 2.82 27.65 16.61
N GLY A 195 3.70 28.64 16.41
CA GLY A 195 4.42 29.31 17.50
C GLY A 195 5.54 28.48 18.15
N GLY A 196 5.76 27.24 17.71
CA GLY A 196 6.87 26.40 18.14
C GLY A 196 8.22 26.88 17.58
N GLN A 197 9.29 26.60 18.31
CA GLN A 197 10.65 26.97 17.91
C GLN A 197 11.40 25.82 17.21
N GLU A 198 11.06 24.58 17.53
CA GLU A 198 11.79 23.40 17.07
C GLU A 198 10.91 22.47 16.22
N PHE A 199 11.56 21.74 15.31
CA PHE A 199 10.95 20.64 14.58
C PHE A 199 11.02 19.35 15.40
N HIS A 200 9.99 18.51 15.30
CA HIS A 200 9.99 17.15 15.82
C HIS A 200 9.59 16.16 14.73
N LEU A 201 10.08 14.93 14.80
CA LEU A 201 9.67 13.85 13.89
C LEU A 201 8.19 13.50 14.09
N GLU A 202 7.44 13.52 13.00
CA GLU A 202 6.01 13.22 12.98
C GLU A 202 5.80 11.73 12.71
N ARG A 203 5.70 10.98 13.80
CA ARG A 203 5.50 9.53 13.75
C ARG A 203 4.07 9.19 13.36
N LYS A 204 3.91 8.36 12.33
CA LYS A 204 2.59 7.87 11.92
C LYS A 204 1.97 7.08 13.07
N PRO A 205 0.71 7.28 13.49
CA PRO A 205 0.09 6.37 14.46
C PRO A 205 0.11 4.94 13.92
N LEU A 206 0.22 3.92 14.79
CA LEU A 206 0.54 2.54 14.37
C LEU A 206 -0.42 1.99 13.31
N ARG A 207 -1.70 2.36 13.39
CA ARG A 207 -2.72 1.97 12.41
C ARG A 207 -2.48 2.52 10.99
N HIS A 208 -1.87 3.69 10.88
CA HIS A 208 -1.54 4.35 9.61
C HIS A 208 -0.21 3.81 9.09
N GLN A 209 0.80 3.69 9.96
CA GLN A 209 2.09 3.06 9.66
C GLN A 209 1.88 1.69 8.99
N ALA A 210 1.19 0.76 9.67
CA ALA A 210 0.96 -0.59 9.16
C ALA A 210 0.16 -0.63 7.83
N ALA A 211 -0.63 0.40 7.54
CA ALA A 211 -1.42 0.50 6.31
C ALA A 211 -0.64 1.12 5.14
N MET A 212 0.41 1.88 5.43
CA MET A 212 1.23 2.62 4.46
C MET A 212 2.52 1.89 4.08
N GLU A 213 2.92 0.89 4.85
CA GLU A 213 4.10 0.07 4.56
C GLU A 213 4.08 -0.55 3.15
N MET A 214 5.21 -0.44 2.46
CA MET A 214 5.39 -0.90 1.09
C MET A 214 6.21 -2.19 1.04
N MET A 215 5.81 -3.10 0.16
CA MET A 215 6.46 -4.42 0.01
C MET A 215 7.94 -4.28 -0.39
N VAL A 216 8.82 -5.04 0.26
CA VAL A 216 10.22 -5.24 -0.16
C VAL A 216 10.43 -6.68 -0.63
N TYR A 217 10.05 -7.66 0.19
CA TYR A 217 10.21 -9.07 -0.12
C TYR A 217 9.20 -9.94 0.64
N ASP A 218 8.62 -10.90 -0.07
CA ASP A 218 7.78 -11.96 0.47
C ASP A 218 8.41 -13.30 0.12
N ASP A 219 8.89 -14.01 1.13
CA ASP A 219 9.64 -15.25 0.96
C ASP A 219 8.81 -16.40 0.37
N ARG A 220 7.47 -16.29 0.40
CA ARG A 220 6.57 -17.26 -0.25
C ARG A 220 6.63 -17.17 -1.77
N HIS A 221 7.13 -16.05 -2.30
CA HIS A 221 7.23 -15.78 -3.72
C HIS A 221 8.70 -15.82 -4.16
N ARG A 222 9.32 -16.99 -4.15
CA ARG A 222 10.68 -17.14 -4.70
C ARG A 222 10.64 -17.26 -6.21
N ALA A 223 11.58 -16.62 -6.88
CA ALA A 223 11.69 -16.74 -8.33
C ALA A 223 12.07 -18.18 -8.71
N GLU A 224 11.33 -18.76 -9.65
CA GLU A 224 11.51 -20.12 -10.14
C GLU A 224 12.94 -20.36 -10.63
N SER A 225 13.52 -19.41 -11.38
CA SER A 225 14.89 -19.54 -11.88
C SER A 225 15.98 -19.35 -10.80
N LEU A 226 15.61 -18.91 -9.59
CA LEU A 226 16.54 -18.65 -8.47
C LEU A 226 16.37 -19.60 -7.28
N LYS A 227 15.21 -20.25 -7.11
CA LYS A 227 14.84 -20.96 -5.87
C LYS A 227 15.82 -22.07 -5.48
N ASP A 228 16.43 -22.72 -6.46
CA ASP A 228 17.37 -23.83 -6.28
C ASP A 228 18.84 -23.38 -6.28
N ARG A 229 19.10 -22.07 -6.28
CA ARG A 229 20.44 -21.48 -6.31
C ARG A 229 20.80 -20.91 -4.93
N PRO A 230 21.62 -21.60 -4.12
CA PRO A 230 21.94 -21.17 -2.76
C PRO A 230 22.52 -19.76 -2.66
N GLU A 231 23.27 -19.33 -3.68
CA GLU A 231 23.86 -17.99 -3.78
C GLU A 231 22.83 -16.86 -3.91
N TRP A 232 21.58 -17.19 -4.28
CA TRP A 232 20.45 -16.25 -4.37
C TRP A 232 19.46 -16.36 -3.21
N ARG A 233 19.72 -17.23 -2.23
CA ARG A 233 18.87 -17.36 -1.03
C ARG A 233 18.98 -16.09 -0.17
N ARG A 234 17.86 -15.41 -0.03
CA ARG A 234 17.78 -14.18 0.77
C ARG A 234 17.77 -14.46 2.26
N TRP A 235 17.11 -15.53 2.70
CA TRP A 235 17.18 -16.00 4.08
C TRP A 235 18.14 -17.18 4.17
N SER A 236 19.18 -17.03 4.98
CA SER A 236 20.20 -18.05 5.18
C SER A 236 20.68 -18.08 6.62
N ALA A 237 20.99 -19.27 7.12
CA ALA A 237 21.59 -19.44 8.43
C ALA A 237 22.96 -18.77 8.49
N SER A 238 23.21 -17.93 9.50
CA SER A 238 24.51 -17.26 9.69
C SER A 238 25.60 -18.28 10.02
N THR A 239 25.25 -19.35 10.73
CA THR A 239 26.09 -20.55 10.90
C THR A 239 25.57 -21.67 10.00
N PRO A 240 26.35 -22.18 9.04
CA PRO A 240 25.92 -23.25 8.15
C PRO A 240 25.38 -24.47 8.92
N GLY A 241 24.22 -24.98 8.50
CA GLY A 241 23.57 -26.13 9.13
C GLY A 241 22.83 -25.85 10.45
N SER A 242 22.88 -24.63 10.98
CA SER A 242 22.17 -24.29 12.24
C SER A 242 20.65 -24.20 12.08
N TRP A 243 20.15 -23.96 10.86
CA TRP A 243 18.73 -23.98 10.53
C TRP A 243 18.47 -25.01 9.43
N THR A 244 17.32 -25.68 9.51
CA THR A 244 16.81 -26.56 8.47
C THR A 244 15.60 -25.92 7.80
N GLU A 245 15.53 -25.98 6.48
CA GLU A 245 14.40 -25.49 5.71
C GLU A 245 13.63 -26.67 5.11
N GLU A 246 12.42 -26.92 5.60
CA GLU A 246 11.53 -27.97 5.09
C GLU A 246 10.09 -27.73 5.58
N PRO A 247 9.09 -27.54 4.69
CA PRO A 247 9.22 -27.31 3.24
C PRO A 247 9.83 -25.93 2.93
N SER A 248 10.06 -25.63 1.65
CA SER A 248 10.53 -24.31 1.18
C SER A 248 9.76 -23.15 1.83
N GLY A 249 10.47 -22.19 2.42
CA GLY A 249 9.90 -21.04 3.13
C GLY A 249 9.51 -21.31 4.59
N THR A 250 9.78 -22.50 5.11
CA THR A 250 9.61 -22.85 6.53
C THR A 250 10.95 -23.25 7.12
N TYR A 251 11.46 -22.43 8.05
CA TYR A 251 12.75 -22.60 8.68
C TYR A 251 12.56 -23.09 10.11
N SER A 252 13.27 -24.14 10.51
CA SER A 252 13.21 -24.71 11.85
C SER A 252 14.58 -24.85 12.48
N VAL A 253 14.64 -24.73 13.80
CA VAL A 253 15.87 -24.83 14.59
C VAL A 253 15.57 -25.34 15.99
N ALA A 254 16.50 -26.11 16.53
CA ALA A 254 16.55 -26.52 17.93
C ALA A 254 17.87 -26.04 18.55
N ALA A 255 17.90 -24.79 19.04
CA ALA A 255 19.09 -24.23 19.67
C ALA A 255 19.27 -24.80 21.08
N ALA A 256 20.46 -25.30 21.39
CA ALA A 256 20.79 -25.80 22.73
C ALA A 256 20.84 -24.65 23.75
N PRO A 257 20.55 -24.90 25.04
CA PRO A 257 20.67 -23.89 26.09
C PRO A 257 22.04 -23.19 26.05
N GLY A 258 22.04 -21.85 26.06
CA GLY A 258 23.26 -21.04 25.99
C GLY A 258 23.85 -20.87 24.59
N THR A 259 23.23 -21.42 23.54
CA THR A 259 23.62 -21.22 22.14
C THR A 259 22.63 -20.32 21.41
N GLU A 260 23.13 -19.57 20.42
CA GLU A 260 22.30 -18.78 19.49
C GLU A 260 22.38 -19.38 18.08
N ALA A 261 21.26 -19.39 17.37
CA ALA A 261 21.19 -19.74 15.96
C ALA A 261 20.41 -18.67 15.19
N GLU A 262 21.10 -17.95 14.30
CA GLU A 262 20.55 -16.83 13.53
C GLU A 262 20.19 -17.24 12.09
N LEU A 263 19.00 -16.85 11.66
CA LEU A 263 18.55 -16.83 10.27
C LEU A 263 18.53 -15.38 9.79
N ARG A 264 19.45 -15.01 8.88
CA ARG A 264 19.63 -13.64 8.40
C ARG A 264 19.12 -13.46 6.98
N TYR A 265 18.44 -12.34 6.77
CA TYR A 265 18.09 -11.78 5.48
C TYR A 265 19.26 -11.03 4.84
N ARG A 266 19.49 -11.27 3.55
CA ARG A 266 20.34 -10.46 2.65
C ARG A 266 19.51 -10.01 1.46
N HIS A 267 19.57 -8.73 1.13
CA HIS A 267 18.80 -8.16 0.02
C HIS A 267 19.45 -8.47 -1.33
N LEU A 268 19.33 -9.72 -1.78
CA LEU A 268 19.93 -10.22 -3.02
C LEU A 268 18.94 -10.12 -4.18
N LEU A 269 19.18 -9.17 -5.09
CA LEU A 269 18.38 -8.93 -6.28
C LEU A 269 19.26 -9.11 -7.53
N PRO A 270 18.84 -9.91 -8.53
CA PRO A 270 19.50 -9.84 -9.83
C PRO A 270 19.19 -8.49 -10.48
N ASP A 271 20.22 -7.82 -10.97
CA ASP A 271 20.07 -6.66 -11.86
C ASP A 271 19.61 -7.12 -13.27
N PRO A 272 19.27 -6.19 -14.19
CA PRO A 272 18.77 -6.56 -15.52
C PRO A 272 19.72 -7.43 -16.36
N GLU A 273 21.04 -7.24 -16.26
CA GLU A 273 22.00 -8.05 -17.02
C GLU A 273 22.14 -9.46 -16.44
N GLN A 274 22.09 -9.57 -15.10
CA GLN A 274 22.01 -10.88 -14.45
C GLN A 274 20.70 -11.59 -14.77
N TRP A 275 19.57 -10.89 -14.78
CA TRP A 275 18.28 -11.48 -15.18
C TRP A 275 18.32 -12.02 -16.60
N ASP A 276 18.85 -11.24 -17.53
CA ASP A 276 19.02 -11.69 -18.91
C ASP A 276 19.93 -12.92 -19.01
N ALA A 277 21.06 -12.94 -18.30
CA ALA A 277 21.92 -14.12 -18.24
C ALA A 277 21.21 -15.34 -17.66
N ILE A 278 20.47 -15.19 -16.57
CA ILE A 278 19.75 -16.27 -15.88
C ILE A 278 18.67 -16.89 -16.77
N VAL A 279 17.87 -16.06 -17.42
CA VAL A 279 16.75 -16.50 -18.27
C VAL A 279 17.26 -17.19 -19.54
N ASN A 280 18.37 -16.71 -20.09
CA ASN A 280 18.98 -17.28 -21.30
C ASN A 280 19.99 -18.41 -21.00
N GLY A 281 20.10 -18.87 -19.75
CA GLY A 281 21.02 -19.95 -19.37
C GLY A 281 22.50 -19.62 -19.58
N ARG A 282 22.87 -18.34 -19.56
CA ARG A 282 24.25 -17.87 -19.72
C ARG A 282 24.95 -17.80 -18.35
N ALA A 283 26.27 -17.78 -18.37
CA ALA A 283 27.06 -17.50 -17.17
C ALA A 283 26.72 -16.10 -16.63
N LEU A 284 26.67 -15.96 -15.31
CA LEU A 284 26.45 -14.66 -14.69
C LEU A 284 27.62 -13.73 -15.03
N PRO A 285 27.34 -12.47 -15.40
CA PRO A 285 28.40 -11.52 -15.71
C PRO A 285 29.23 -11.14 -14.45
N TRP A 286 28.64 -11.31 -13.26
CA TRP A 286 29.29 -11.16 -11.95
C TRP A 286 28.53 -11.93 -10.86
N ALA A 287 29.19 -12.17 -9.73
CA ALA A 287 28.59 -12.84 -8.58
C ALA A 287 27.42 -12.04 -7.98
N PRO A 288 26.43 -12.71 -7.35
CA PRO A 288 25.38 -12.04 -6.59
C PRO A 288 25.98 -11.14 -5.51
N ARG A 289 25.44 -9.93 -5.36
CA ARG A 289 25.83 -8.98 -4.32
C ARG A 289 24.59 -8.46 -3.61
N PRO A 290 24.58 -8.37 -2.28
CA PRO A 290 23.49 -7.72 -1.58
C PRO A 290 23.52 -6.22 -1.86
N THR A 291 22.36 -5.60 -1.93
CA THR A 291 22.21 -4.16 -2.13
C THR A 291 21.42 -3.54 -0.98
N LEU A 292 21.56 -2.23 -0.78
CA LEU A 292 20.67 -1.49 0.11
C LEU A 292 19.22 -1.55 -0.40
N ILE A 293 18.26 -1.61 0.54
CA ILE A 293 16.83 -1.53 0.23
C ILE A 293 16.49 -0.10 -0.17
N THR A 294 15.74 0.07 -1.26
CA THR A 294 15.35 1.38 -1.76
C THR A 294 13.84 1.64 -1.79
N ASP A 295 13.45 2.87 -2.12
CA ASP A 295 12.07 3.30 -2.31
C ASP A 295 11.38 2.73 -3.57
N PHE A 296 12.00 1.75 -4.23
CA PHE A 296 11.44 1.09 -5.41
C PHE A 296 10.00 0.60 -5.21
N TYR A 297 9.19 0.77 -6.25
CA TYR A 297 7.83 0.30 -6.32
C TYR A 297 7.43 0.00 -7.77
N SER A 298 6.90 -1.20 -8.03
CA SER A 298 6.51 -1.65 -9.38
C SER A 298 5.53 -0.74 -10.11
N TYR A 299 4.74 0.04 -9.37
CA TYR A 299 3.80 0.96 -10.00
C TYR A 299 4.55 2.00 -10.85
N ASN A 300 5.79 2.35 -10.48
CA ASN A 300 6.60 3.36 -11.15
C ASN A 300 7.53 2.79 -12.23
N SER A 301 7.53 1.48 -12.47
CA SER A 301 8.41 0.84 -13.45
C SER A 301 7.81 0.77 -14.85
N ASN A 302 6.81 1.59 -15.19
CA ASN A 302 6.04 1.46 -16.43
C ASN A 302 6.91 1.76 -17.66
N ILE A 303 7.39 0.71 -18.32
CA ILE A 303 8.22 0.82 -19.54
C ILE A 303 7.29 0.92 -20.75
N THR A 304 7.56 1.88 -21.64
CA THR A 304 6.70 2.14 -22.81
C THR A 304 7.32 1.65 -24.12
N GLY A 305 6.49 1.40 -25.14
CA GLY A 305 6.96 0.87 -26.43
C GLY A 305 7.91 1.79 -27.22
N ASN A 306 8.02 3.06 -26.85
CA ASN A 306 9.01 3.98 -27.40
C ASN A 306 10.33 3.86 -26.61
N LEU A 307 11.19 2.94 -27.04
CA LEU A 307 12.54 2.67 -26.51
C LEU A 307 13.47 3.90 -26.38
N HIS A 308 13.10 5.06 -26.95
CA HIS A 308 13.91 6.27 -26.94
C HIS A 308 13.64 7.22 -25.75
N LEU A 309 12.64 6.95 -24.90
CA LEU A 309 12.31 7.82 -23.75
C LEU A 309 12.69 7.24 -22.37
N ASP A 310 13.02 5.95 -22.25
CA ASP A 310 13.22 5.31 -20.93
C ASP A 310 14.70 5.25 -20.45
N ARG A 311 15.56 6.11 -21.01
CA ARG A 311 16.92 6.37 -20.48
C ARG A 311 16.94 7.39 -19.34
N ASP A 312 15.81 8.03 -19.07
CA ASP A 312 15.66 8.89 -17.91
C ASP A 312 15.53 7.99 -16.67
N GLY A 313 16.58 7.93 -15.84
CA GLY A 313 16.76 7.01 -14.69
C GLY A 313 15.75 7.13 -13.54
N TRP A 314 14.51 7.52 -13.83
CA TRP A 314 13.51 8.01 -12.88
C TRP A 314 12.72 6.86 -12.23
N TRP A 315 12.66 5.67 -12.85
CA TRP A 315 12.05 4.48 -12.24
C TRP A 315 12.97 3.73 -11.28
N MET A 316 14.26 4.08 -11.24
CA MET A 316 15.23 3.32 -10.45
C MET A 316 15.05 3.50 -8.94
N GLN A 317 14.46 4.63 -8.52
CA GLN A 317 14.09 4.90 -7.13
C GLN A 317 15.25 4.56 -6.18
N PRO A 318 16.33 5.38 -6.21
CA PRO A 318 17.60 5.04 -5.57
C PRO A 318 17.60 5.36 -4.07
N HIS A 319 16.52 5.91 -3.52
CA HIS A 319 16.51 6.41 -2.15
C HIS A 319 16.58 5.23 -1.19
N TRP A 320 17.61 5.21 -0.34
CA TRP A 320 17.79 4.17 0.66
C TRP A 320 16.72 4.35 1.73
N VAL A 321 16.14 3.21 2.16
CA VAL A 321 15.13 3.19 3.22
C VAL A 321 15.58 2.21 4.29
N GLY A 322 15.98 2.75 5.44
CA GLY A 322 16.34 1.99 6.65
C GLY A 322 15.15 1.68 7.56
N ASP A 323 14.04 2.39 7.37
CA ASP A 323 12.77 2.19 8.05
C ASP A 323 12.06 0.93 7.53
N LEU A 324 12.15 -0.15 8.31
CA LEU A 324 11.74 -1.49 7.90
C LEU A 324 10.76 -2.12 8.89
N SER A 325 9.98 -3.07 8.38
CA SER A 325 9.20 -4.00 9.19
C SER A 325 9.43 -5.43 8.75
N LEU A 326 9.48 -6.34 9.72
CA LEU A 326 9.58 -7.79 9.54
C LEU A 326 8.34 -8.46 10.12
N SER A 327 7.63 -9.16 9.25
CA SER A 327 6.51 -10.03 9.64
C SER A 327 6.89 -11.50 9.46
N ALA A 328 6.40 -12.35 10.35
CA ALA A 328 6.60 -13.80 10.28
C ALA A 328 5.49 -14.55 11.02
N THR A 329 5.23 -15.78 10.62
CA THR A 329 4.56 -16.77 11.48
C THR A 329 5.61 -17.44 12.34
N LEU A 330 5.54 -17.27 13.66
CA LEU A 330 6.39 -17.92 14.65
C LEU A 330 5.68 -19.14 15.24
N ARG A 331 6.28 -20.33 15.11
CA ARG A 331 5.84 -21.55 15.77
C ARG A 331 6.81 -21.91 16.90
N ILE A 332 6.28 -22.00 18.10
CA ILE A 332 7.01 -22.35 19.32
C ILE A 332 6.72 -23.80 19.64
N LYS A 333 7.76 -24.63 19.77
CA LYS A 333 7.59 -26.03 20.18
C LYS A 333 7.65 -26.22 21.69
N GLU A 334 8.52 -25.47 22.37
CA GLU A 334 8.72 -25.54 23.81
C GLU A 334 8.77 -24.14 24.43
N ALA A 335 8.22 -24.00 25.63
CA ALA A 335 8.15 -22.75 26.38
C ALA A 335 9.49 -22.41 27.07
N ARG A 336 10.59 -22.37 26.29
CA ARG A 336 11.93 -22.08 26.81
C ARG A 336 12.77 -21.27 25.84
N GLY A 337 13.75 -20.55 26.41
CA GLY A 337 14.67 -19.73 25.64
C GLY A 337 14.03 -18.42 25.17
N VAL A 338 14.72 -17.75 24.26
CA VAL A 338 14.34 -16.45 23.72
C VAL A 338 14.31 -16.53 22.21
N VAL A 339 13.30 -15.93 21.59
CA VAL A 339 13.32 -15.59 20.17
C VAL A 339 13.61 -14.10 20.02
N ARG A 340 14.54 -13.74 19.13
CA ARG A 340 14.92 -12.36 18.84
C ARG A 340 14.57 -12.06 17.39
N PHE A 341 13.80 -11.00 17.15
CA PHE A 341 13.66 -10.36 15.85
C PHE A 341 14.58 -9.15 15.82
N GLU A 342 15.30 -8.93 14.71
CA GLU A 342 16.23 -7.83 14.56
C GLU A 342 16.05 -7.10 13.23
N LEU A 343 16.12 -5.77 13.29
CA LEU A 343 16.17 -4.86 12.15
C LEU A 343 17.36 -3.92 12.33
N ILE A 344 18.19 -3.75 11.30
CA ILE A 344 19.38 -2.89 11.32
C ILE A 344 19.08 -1.63 10.52
N GLU A 345 19.42 -0.49 11.10
CA GLU A 345 19.37 0.82 10.45
C GLU A 345 20.66 1.59 10.79
N GLY A 346 21.42 1.98 9.77
CA GLY A 346 22.68 2.70 9.93
C GLY A 346 23.69 1.98 10.81
N GLY A 347 23.71 0.65 10.74
CA GLY A 347 24.56 -0.19 11.58
C GLY A 347 24.10 -0.37 13.02
N VAL A 348 23.00 0.26 13.44
CA VAL A 348 22.41 0.08 14.77
C VAL A 348 21.36 -1.02 14.73
N ALA A 349 21.51 -2.00 15.62
CA ALA A 349 20.56 -3.10 15.73
C ALA A 349 19.36 -2.74 16.63
N ASN A 350 18.17 -2.85 16.06
CA ASN A 350 16.88 -2.69 16.73
C ASN A 350 16.26 -4.07 16.95
N ARG A 351 15.96 -4.42 18.21
CA ARG A 351 15.59 -5.79 18.59
C ARG A 351 14.28 -5.87 19.33
N CYS A 352 13.54 -6.93 19.05
CA CYS A 352 12.48 -7.46 19.89
C CYS A 352 12.90 -8.84 20.41
N GLU A 353 13.07 -8.97 21.72
CA GLU A 353 13.36 -10.25 22.39
C GLU A 353 12.13 -10.72 23.14
N ILE A 354 11.63 -11.92 22.82
CA ILE A 354 10.50 -12.54 23.50
C ILE A 354 11.01 -13.75 24.27
N ASP A 355 10.94 -13.67 25.59
CA ASP A 355 11.20 -14.80 26.48
C ASP A 355 10.01 -15.76 26.44
N LEU A 356 10.24 -16.99 25.97
CA LEU A 356 9.17 -17.96 25.68
C LEU A 356 8.61 -18.65 26.93
N ALA A 357 9.33 -18.56 28.06
CA ALA A 357 8.88 -19.12 29.33
C ALA A 357 7.95 -18.16 30.07
N SER A 358 8.32 -16.88 30.12
CA SER A 358 7.57 -15.82 30.80
C SER A 358 6.57 -15.11 29.91
N GLY A 359 6.72 -15.19 28.58
CA GLY A 359 5.93 -14.44 27.61
C GLY A 359 6.26 -12.94 27.59
N VAL A 360 7.36 -12.50 28.20
CA VAL A 360 7.75 -11.08 28.24
C VAL A 360 8.48 -10.70 26.95
N ALA A 361 7.96 -9.68 26.26
CA ALA A 361 8.65 -9.02 25.16
C ALA A 361 9.48 -7.84 25.67
N THR A 362 10.69 -7.68 25.16
CA THR A 362 11.61 -6.57 25.44
C THR A 362 12.02 -5.91 24.14
N LEU A 363 11.82 -4.60 24.01
CA LEU A 363 12.31 -3.82 22.86
C LEU A 363 13.64 -3.15 23.22
N LYS A 364 14.60 -3.19 22.29
CA LYS A 364 15.95 -2.66 22.46
C LYS A 364 16.42 -1.88 21.24
N HIS A 365 17.11 -0.78 21.49
CA HIS A 365 17.82 0.01 20.47
C HIS A 365 19.32 -0.02 20.78
N GLY A 366 20.12 -0.59 19.86
CA GLY A 366 21.53 -0.91 20.12
C GLY A 366 21.68 -1.86 21.30
N SER A 367 22.42 -1.43 22.33
CA SER A 367 22.55 -2.13 23.61
C SER A 367 21.51 -1.73 24.66
N GLY A 368 20.78 -0.63 24.44
CA GLY A 368 19.83 -0.07 25.39
C GLY A 368 18.46 -0.77 25.35
N THR A 369 17.84 -0.94 26.52
CA THR A 369 16.45 -1.43 26.63
C THR A 369 15.48 -0.25 26.66
N LEU A 370 14.49 -0.24 25.78
CA LEU A 370 13.44 0.78 25.73
C LEU A 370 12.28 0.44 26.67
N GLY A 371 11.87 -0.83 26.73
CA GLY A 371 10.75 -1.23 27.57
C GLY A 371 10.44 -2.72 27.51
N ARG A 372 9.60 -3.17 28.46
CA ARG A 372 9.13 -4.55 28.59
C ARG A 372 7.61 -4.58 28.71
N SER A 373 6.97 -5.58 28.12
CA SER A 373 5.53 -5.77 28.18
C SER A 373 5.18 -7.24 27.96
N SER A 374 3.98 -7.66 28.37
CA SER A 374 3.51 -9.02 28.09
C SER A 374 3.16 -9.16 26.60
N SER A 375 3.84 -10.09 25.92
CA SER A 375 3.61 -10.39 24.50
C SER A 375 2.27 -11.09 24.26
N GLY A 376 1.67 -11.69 25.30
CA GLY A 376 0.50 -12.55 25.17
C GLY A 376 0.81 -13.93 24.59
N ILE A 377 2.08 -14.22 24.30
CA ILE A 377 2.56 -15.55 23.93
C ILE A 377 2.71 -16.36 25.21
N SER A 378 2.07 -17.53 25.25
CA SER A 378 2.15 -18.47 26.37
C SER A 378 2.30 -19.89 25.85
N GLY A 379 3.42 -20.53 26.14
CA GLY A 379 3.63 -21.93 25.80
C GLY A 379 3.78 -22.20 24.30
N PRO A 380 3.72 -23.48 23.90
CA PRO A 380 3.75 -23.89 22.49
C PRO A 380 2.55 -23.36 21.71
N GLY A 381 2.77 -23.00 20.45
CA GLY A 381 1.73 -22.39 19.63
C GLY A 381 2.26 -21.75 18.35
N SER A 382 1.35 -21.18 17.55
CA SER A 382 1.68 -20.43 16.34
C SER A 382 1.16 -19.00 16.47
N HIS A 383 2.02 -18.02 16.23
CA HIS A 383 1.72 -16.61 16.41
C HIS A 383 2.15 -15.80 15.19
N ALA A 384 1.31 -14.86 14.76
CA ALA A 384 1.68 -13.87 13.76
C ALA A 384 2.45 -12.73 14.44
N ILE A 385 3.70 -12.54 14.05
CA ILE A 385 4.58 -11.48 14.55
C ILE A 385 4.72 -10.41 13.49
N HIS A 386 4.66 -9.16 13.92
CA HIS A 386 5.05 -8.01 13.10
C HIS A 386 5.85 -7.04 13.98
N PHE A 387 7.15 -6.94 13.70
CA PHE A 387 8.10 -6.07 14.38
C PHE A 387 8.56 -5.01 13.39
N ALA A 388 8.51 -3.73 13.77
CA ALA A 388 8.94 -2.64 12.90
C ALA A 388 9.84 -1.63 13.61
N ASN A 389 10.79 -1.11 12.84
CA ASN A 389 11.64 0.03 13.15
C ASN A 389 11.32 1.12 12.11
N ILE A 390 10.40 2.03 12.45
CA ILE A 390 9.90 3.08 11.54
C ILE A 390 9.72 4.38 12.33
N ASP A 391 10.12 5.51 11.72
CA ASP A 391 10.06 6.85 12.27
C ASP A 391 10.70 6.92 13.69
N ASP A 392 11.94 6.43 13.86
CA ASP A 392 12.65 6.35 15.15
C ASP A 392 11.84 5.71 16.29
N ARG A 393 11.05 4.67 15.97
CA ARG A 393 10.17 3.99 16.92
C ARG A 393 10.09 2.49 16.67
N LEU A 394 10.22 1.72 17.75
CA LEU A 394 10.02 0.28 17.73
C LEU A 394 8.57 -0.08 18.03
N THR A 395 7.98 -0.91 17.18
CA THR A 395 6.59 -1.38 17.33
C THR A 395 6.55 -2.90 17.27
N LEU A 396 5.62 -3.51 18.02
CA LEU A 396 5.40 -4.96 18.03
C LEU A 396 3.90 -5.24 18.04
N LEU A 397 3.45 -5.98 17.03
CA LEU A 397 2.15 -6.62 16.95
C LEU A 397 2.33 -8.13 17.10
N VAL A 398 1.55 -8.74 17.99
CA VAL A 398 1.43 -10.20 18.13
C VAL A 398 -0.03 -10.56 17.92
N ASP A 399 -0.31 -11.39 16.92
CA ASP A 399 -1.67 -11.78 16.51
C ASP A 399 -2.58 -10.56 16.27
N GLY A 400 -1.99 -9.49 15.71
CA GLY A 400 -2.66 -8.22 15.45
C GLY A 400 -2.84 -7.30 16.66
N ARG A 401 -2.44 -7.73 17.87
CA ARG A 401 -2.50 -6.92 19.09
C ARG A 401 -1.22 -6.12 19.29
N ALA A 402 -1.36 -4.81 19.51
CA ALA A 402 -0.24 -3.93 19.84
C ALA A 402 0.27 -4.19 21.26
N VAL A 403 1.52 -4.64 21.38
CA VAL A 403 2.14 -5.01 22.67
C VAL A 403 2.59 -3.79 23.47
N PHE A 404 2.93 -2.69 22.77
CA PHE A 404 3.47 -1.45 23.34
C PHE A 404 2.66 -0.20 22.95
N GLY A 405 1.34 -0.32 22.80
CA GLY A 405 0.50 0.77 22.30
C GLY A 405 0.93 1.20 20.89
N ASP A 406 1.17 2.49 20.67
CA ASP A 406 1.69 2.99 19.39
C ASP A 406 3.19 2.70 19.17
N GLY A 407 3.90 2.13 20.15
CA GLY A 407 5.34 1.80 20.08
C GLY A 407 6.20 2.62 21.04
N LEU A 408 7.49 2.28 21.10
CA LEU A 408 8.48 2.93 21.96
C LEU A 408 9.47 3.74 21.12
N PRO A 409 9.48 5.09 21.21
CA PRO A 409 10.44 5.92 20.50
C PRO A 409 11.83 5.79 21.13
N TYR A 410 12.88 5.88 20.33
CA TYR A 410 14.28 5.91 20.80
C TYR A 410 15.05 7.16 20.35
N GLY A 411 14.57 7.86 19.34
CA GLY A 411 15.07 9.17 18.92
C GLY A 411 14.06 10.28 19.21
N ASP A 412 14.52 11.52 19.18
CA ASP A 412 13.66 12.70 19.12
C ASP A 412 13.48 13.21 17.67
N GLY A 413 14.03 12.49 16.69
CA GLY A 413 14.06 12.89 15.29
C GLY A 413 15.15 13.91 14.95
N ARG A 414 16.08 14.21 15.86
CA ARG A 414 17.13 15.19 15.56
C ARG A 414 18.32 14.55 14.82
N ALA A 415 19.02 15.41 14.10
CA ALA A 415 20.21 15.12 13.31
C ALA A 415 21.36 14.46 14.12
N PRO A 416 22.27 13.73 13.44
CA PRO A 416 22.22 13.36 12.02
C PRO A 416 21.40 12.09 11.79
N ARG A 417 20.70 12.03 10.64
CA ARG A 417 20.07 10.78 10.20
C ARG A 417 21.15 9.70 10.01
N PRO A 418 20.80 8.43 10.28
CA PRO A 418 21.75 7.33 10.10
C PRO A 418 22.24 7.30 8.65
N LEU A 419 23.51 6.95 8.46
CA LEU A 419 24.06 6.65 7.14
C LEU A 419 24.08 5.14 6.95
N PRO A 420 23.81 4.63 5.74
CA PRO A 420 23.86 3.19 5.52
C PRO A 420 25.28 2.66 5.76
N THR A 421 25.36 1.50 6.38
CA THR A 421 26.60 0.78 6.65
C THR A 421 26.58 -0.58 5.95
N ARG A 422 27.69 -1.34 6.02
CA ARG A 422 27.71 -2.72 5.50
C ARG A 422 26.69 -3.63 6.17
N ALA A 423 26.29 -3.35 7.41
CA ALA A 423 25.29 -4.15 8.11
C ALA A 423 23.89 -4.00 7.47
N ASP A 424 23.61 -2.86 6.84
CA ASP A 424 22.34 -2.57 6.14
C ASP A 424 22.17 -3.35 4.83
N LEU A 425 23.22 -4.03 4.34
CA LEU A 425 23.13 -5.00 3.24
C LEU A 425 22.46 -6.32 3.66
N ALA A 426 22.38 -6.56 4.96
CA ALA A 426 21.75 -7.73 5.57
C ALA A 426 20.87 -7.28 6.76
N PRO A 427 19.78 -6.52 6.54
CA PRO A 427 19.20 -5.71 7.60
C PRO A 427 18.26 -6.45 8.55
N ALA A 428 17.83 -7.69 8.28
CA ALA A 428 16.84 -8.38 9.11
C ALA A 428 17.29 -9.78 9.58
N ALA A 429 16.90 -10.20 10.79
CA ALA A 429 16.99 -11.60 11.21
C ALA A 429 15.91 -12.05 12.18
N VAL A 430 15.84 -13.37 12.29
CA VAL A 430 15.27 -14.09 13.43
C VAL A 430 16.36 -14.96 14.06
N THR A 431 16.51 -14.88 15.38
CA THR A 431 17.48 -15.67 16.15
C THR A 431 16.77 -16.48 17.22
N ALA A 432 17.08 -17.77 17.31
CA ALA A 432 16.70 -18.64 18.41
C ALA A 432 17.85 -18.71 19.43
N ILE A 433 17.55 -18.43 20.71
CA ILE A 433 18.53 -18.44 21.80
C ILE A 433 18.08 -19.48 22.83
N GLY A 434 18.70 -20.66 22.81
CA GLY A 434 18.28 -21.79 23.64
C GLY A 434 16.83 -22.25 23.43
N ALA A 435 16.25 -21.95 22.27
CA ALA A 435 14.85 -22.16 21.93
C ALA A 435 14.71 -23.14 20.75
N GLU A 436 13.61 -23.90 20.75
CA GLU A 436 13.18 -24.72 19.61
C GLU A 436 11.96 -24.09 18.94
N ILE A 437 12.17 -23.56 17.73
CA ILE A 437 11.17 -22.78 17.00
C ILE A 437 11.17 -23.15 15.51
N ALA A 438 10.09 -22.76 14.83
CA ALA A 438 10.05 -22.64 13.39
C ALA A 438 9.48 -21.27 12.99
N VAL A 439 9.94 -20.72 11.87
CA VAL A 439 9.39 -19.50 11.27
C VAL A 439 9.03 -19.72 9.82
N SER A 440 7.92 -19.14 9.39
CA SER A 440 7.44 -19.13 8.01
C SER A 440 6.82 -17.78 7.68
N ASP A 441 6.36 -17.61 6.44
CA ASP A 441 5.65 -16.39 5.99
C ASP A 441 6.46 -15.10 6.26
N LEU A 442 7.78 -15.18 6.03
CA LEU A 442 8.70 -14.07 6.24
C LEU A 442 8.44 -12.99 5.19
N VAL A 443 8.00 -11.82 5.66
CA VAL A 443 7.71 -10.66 4.82
C VAL A 443 8.46 -9.45 5.34
N LEU A 444 9.29 -8.85 4.49
CA LEU A 444 9.95 -7.59 4.74
C LEU A 444 9.22 -6.48 4.01
N LYS A 445 8.93 -5.39 4.72
CA LYS A 445 8.37 -4.16 4.16
C LYS A 445 9.21 -2.97 4.61
N ARG A 446 8.96 -1.84 3.98
CA ARG A 446 9.58 -0.55 4.30
C ARG A 446 8.53 0.53 4.50
N ASP A 447 8.94 1.63 5.09
CA ASP A 447 8.14 2.85 5.10
C ASP A 447 8.15 3.57 3.73
N ILE A 448 7.28 4.58 3.57
CA ILE A 448 7.28 5.49 2.44
C ILE A 448 8.43 6.49 2.59
N TYR A 449 9.26 6.59 1.56
CA TYR A 449 10.25 7.67 1.45
C TYR A 449 9.60 8.91 0.81
N TYR A 450 9.33 9.94 1.60
CA TYR A 450 8.85 11.23 1.07
C TYR A 450 9.99 12.01 0.42
N THR A 451 9.98 12.11 -0.91
CA THR A 451 10.98 12.88 -1.66
C THR A 451 10.75 14.38 -1.54
N ASN A 452 11.80 15.19 -1.67
CA ASN A 452 11.66 16.65 -1.71
C ASN A 452 11.12 17.15 -3.05
N THR A 453 11.46 16.46 -4.14
CA THR A 453 11.11 16.87 -5.50
C THR A 453 10.48 15.70 -6.27
N PRO A 454 9.14 15.53 -6.24
CA PRO A 454 8.47 14.51 -7.05
C PRO A 454 8.88 14.57 -8.52
N GLY A 455 9.06 13.41 -9.14
CA GLY A 455 9.57 13.23 -10.49
C GLY A 455 11.10 13.24 -10.59
N ASN A 456 11.82 13.64 -9.54
CA ASN A 456 13.27 13.68 -9.53
C ASN A 456 13.84 12.91 -8.33
N SER A 457 15.07 12.44 -8.45
CA SER A 457 15.82 11.90 -7.31
C SER A 457 16.25 13.05 -6.41
N ASP A 458 16.08 12.90 -5.09
CA ASP A 458 16.65 13.82 -4.11
C ASP A 458 18.17 13.76 -4.06
N TYR A 459 18.75 12.69 -4.64
CA TYR A 459 20.19 12.53 -4.67
C TYR A 459 20.81 13.44 -5.73
N GLY A 460 20.12 13.73 -6.83
CA GLY A 460 20.58 14.64 -7.90
C GLY A 460 22.10 14.60 -8.11
N ASN A 461 22.74 15.77 -8.15
CA ASN A 461 24.20 15.93 -8.31
C ASN A 461 25.06 15.49 -7.09
N LEU A 462 24.47 14.88 -6.05
CA LEU A 462 25.21 14.48 -4.84
C LEU A 462 25.98 13.18 -5.02
N TRP A 463 25.71 12.41 -6.08
CA TRP A 463 26.58 11.31 -6.47
C TRP A 463 28.01 11.82 -6.68
N THR A 464 28.98 11.22 -6.01
CA THR A 464 30.39 11.61 -6.14
C THR A 464 30.88 11.29 -7.56
N GLY A 465 30.76 12.24 -8.48
CA GLY A 465 31.17 12.10 -9.88
C GLY A 465 30.03 12.42 -10.85
N HIS A 466 29.08 11.49 -11.04
CA HIS A 466 27.90 11.61 -11.90
C HIS A 466 26.81 10.62 -11.44
N ASP A 467 25.54 10.91 -11.72
CA ASP A 467 24.41 10.01 -11.49
C ASP A 467 24.63 8.63 -12.15
N PRO A 468 24.14 7.53 -11.55
CA PRO A 468 24.21 6.22 -12.19
C PRO A 468 23.53 6.26 -13.56
N ARG A 469 24.28 5.89 -14.60
CA ARG A 469 23.84 5.97 -16.00
C ARG A 469 23.18 4.68 -16.47
N SER A 470 23.20 3.63 -15.65
CA SER A 470 22.61 2.34 -15.92
C SER A 470 22.09 1.67 -14.64
N PRO A 471 21.17 0.70 -14.76
CA PRO A 471 20.72 -0.09 -13.62
C PRO A 471 21.88 -0.80 -12.90
N VAL A 472 22.87 -1.29 -13.65
CA VAL A 472 24.04 -2.00 -13.10
C VAL A 472 24.88 -1.06 -12.24
N GLU A 473 25.15 0.16 -12.73
CA GLU A 473 25.92 1.18 -12.00
C GLU A 473 25.21 1.57 -10.68
N LEU A 474 23.87 1.69 -10.70
CA LEU A 474 23.11 1.90 -9.48
C LEU A 474 23.25 0.72 -8.51
N PHE A 475 23.13 -0.53 -8.98
CA PHE A 475 23.31 -1.70 -8.12
C PHE A 475 24.73 -1.78 -7.54
N ASP A 476 25.75 -1.32 -8.27
CA ASP A 476 27.13 -1.20 -7.78
C ASP A 476 27.31 -0.11 -6.72
N HIS A 477 26.50 0.95 -6.77
CA HIS A 477 26.43 1.95 -5.71
C HIS A 477 25.73 1.40 -4.48
N LEU A 478 24.55 0.78 -4.66
CA LEU A 478 23.76 0.24 -3.56
C LEU A 478 24.42 -0.95 -2.87
N ALA A 479 25.33 -1.67 -3.54
CA ALA A 479 26.11 -2.75 -2.92
C ALA A 479 27.30 -2.26 -2.09
N ASP A 480 27.66 -0.98 -2.17
CA ASP A 480 28.75 -0.37 -1.42
C ASP A 480 28.28 0.87 -0.66
N PRO A 481 27.83 0.71 0.60
CA PRO A 481 27.32 1.81 1.41
C PRO A 481 28.27 3.00 1.56
N ALA A 482 29.58 2.80 1.41
CA ALA A 482 30.55 3.90 1.43
C ALA A 482 30.35 4.89 0.28
N LYS A 483 29.81 4.44 -0.86
CA LYS A 483 29.47 5.30 -2.00
C LYS A 483 28.24 6.17 -1.74
N LEU A 484 27.48 5.91 -0.67
CA LEU A 484 26.35 6.72 -0.21
C LEU A 484 26.72 7.63 0.97
N ALA A 485 28.02 7.83 1.25
CA ALA A 485 28.45 8.77 2.29
C ALA A 485 27.97 10.22 2.04
N PHE A 486 27.66 10.58 0.79
CA PHE A 486 27.09 11.89 0.44
C PHE A 486 25.73 12.16 1.08
N LEU A 487 25.02 11.12 1.55
CA LEU A 487 23.70 11.26 2.18
C LEU A 487 23.72 12.17 3.42
N ILE A 488 24.88 12.34 4.06
CA ILE A 488 25.06 13.27 5.18
C ILE A 488 24.73 14.72 4.79
N ASN A 489 24.84 15.05 3.51
CA ASN A 489 24.57 16.37 2.96
C ASN A 489 23.21 16.45 2.25
N LEU A 490 22.31 15.48 2.46
CA LEU A 490 20.97 15.54 1.88
C LEU A 490 20.25 16.81 2.35
N PRO A 491 19.75 17.64 1.43
CA PRO A 491 19.01 18.83 1.79
C PRO A 491 17.66 18.45 2.41
N TRP A 492 17.15 19.34 3.25
CA TRP A 492 15.75 19.34 3.67
C TRP A 492 15.01 20.49 3.00
N LYS A 493 13.68 20.39 2.93
CA LYS A 493 12.81 21.47 2.46
C LYS A 493 11.69 21.74 3.45
N ASP A 494 11.51 23.02 3.76
CA ASP A 494 10.52 23.53 4.70
C ASP A 494 9.33 24.12 3.95
N TYR A 495 8.13 23.81 4.44
CA TYR A 495 6.84 24.21 3.87
C TYR A 495 6.01 24.83 4.99
N SER A 496 6.00 26.16 5.08
CA SER A 496 5.16 26.88 6.04
C SER A 496 3.72 26.94 5.55
N ILE A 497 2.78 26.74 6.46
CA ILE A 497 1.35 26.64 6.16
C ILE A 497 0.62 27.74 6.92
N ALA A 498 -0.11 28.60 6.21
CA ALA A 498 -0.90 29.65 6.83
C ALA A 498 -2.09 29.07 7.64
N PRO A 499 -2.71 29.88 8.52
CA PRO A 499 -3.98 29.51 9.14
C PRO A 499 -5.05 29.11 8.10
N ASP A 500 -5.88 28.14 8.45
CA ASP A 500 -6.95 27.57 7.60
C ASP A 500 -6.49 26.96 6.26
N ARG A 501 -5.21 26.61 6.15
CA ARG A 501 -4.62 25.91 4.99
C ARG A 501 -4.01 24.57 5.41
N TYR A 502 -3.87 23.67 4.45
CA TYR A 502 -3.38 22.31 4.65
C TYR A 502 -2.32 21.97 3.60
N MET A 503 -1.49 20.97 3.90
CA MET A 503 -0.54 20.40 2.95
C MET A 503 -0.87 18.94 2.70
N MET A 504 -0.85 18.55 1.42
CA MET A 504 -1.36 17.26 0.94
C MET A 504 -0.25 16.52 0.19
N LEU A 505 0.08 15.30 0.60
CA LEU A 505 1.10 14.46 -0.05
C LEU A 505 0.49 13.17 -0.61
N GLY A 506 1.06 12.65 -1.69
CA GLY A 506 0.71 11.34 -2.22
C GLY A 506 1.54 10.24 -1.59
N ASP A 507 0.93 9.07 -1.39
CA ASP A 507 1.62 7.89 -0.87
C ASP A 507 2.58 7.29 -1.91
N ASN A 508 2.33 7.49 -3.21
CA ASN A 508 3.32 7.23 -4.26
C ASN A 508 4.25 8.43 -4.42
N SER A 509 5.00 8.70 -3.35
CA SER A 509 5.74 9.95 -3.15
C SER A 509 6.58 10.39 -4.36
N PRO A 510 7.40 9.53 -5.01
CA PRO A 510 8.23 9.95 -6.13
C PRO A 510 7.44 10.33 -7.38
N MET A 511 6.22 9.81 -7.57
CA MET A 511 5.42 10.01 -8.80
C MET A 511 4.08 10.71 -8.52
N SER A 512 4.04 11.54 -7.48
CA SER A 512 2.84 12.25 -7.05
C SER A 512 2.90 13.73 -7.40
N LYS A 513 2.00 14.19 -8.29
CA LYS A 513 1.70 15.63 -8.45
C LYS A 513 0.86 16.08 -7.25
N ASP A 514 1.55 16.49 -6.19
CA ASP A 514 0.99 16.95 -4.92
C ASP A 514 1.59 18.29 -4.47
N SER A 515 1.34 18.68 -3.22
CA SER A 515 1.81 19.95 -2.66
C SER A 515 3.30 20.25 -2.90
N ARG A 516 4.16 19.26 -3.10
CA ARG A 516 5.59 19.46 -3.38
C ARG A 516 5.89 19.77 -4.84
N GLY A 517 5.07 19.24 -5.75
CA GLY A 517 5.28 19.23 -7.20
C GLY A 517 4.57 20.35 -7.96
N TRP A 518 3.90 21.27 -7.25
CA TRP A 518 3.27 22.46 -7.82
C TRP A 518 4.31 23.61 -7.94
N GLY A 519 4.41 24.21 -9.12
CA GLY A 519 5.49 25.07 -9.61
C GLY A 519 5.38 26.57 -9.29
N ILE A 520 6.15 27.39 -10.04
CA ILE A 520 6.31 28.85 -9.87
C ILE A 520 5.20 29.65 -10.59
N ALA A 521 4.68 29.18 -11.72
CA ALA A 521 3.44 29.70 -12.32
C ALA A 521 2.23 29.60 -11.36
N ASP A 522 2.40 28.83 -10.28
CA ASP A 522 1.41 28.52 -9.25
C ASP A 522 1.61 29.35 -7.97
N ARG A 523 2.52 30.34 -8.01
CA ARG A 523 2.85 31.24 -6.90
C ARG A 523 2.44 32.66 -7.25
N ALA A 524 1.66 33.29 -6.38
CA ALA A 524 1.82 34.73 -6.14
C ALA A 524 3.01 34.90 -5.19
N SER A 525 4.10 35.50 -5.66
CA SER A 525 5.08 36.03 -4.70
C SER A 525 4.48 37.29 -4.08
N GLY A 526 4.73 37.54 -2.79
CA GLY A 526 4.25 38.78 -2.15
C GLY A 526 4.83 40.06 -2.77
N ASP A 527 5.85 39.91 -3.62
CA ASP A 527 6.64 41.00 -4.20
C ASP A 527 6.33 41.24 -5.69
N ASP A 528 5.46 40.43 -6.31
CA ASP A 528 5.04 40.58 -7.71
C ASP A 528 3.57 40.13 -7.89
N PRO A 529 2.60 41.06 -7.84
CA PRO A 529 1.18 40.77 -7.95
C PRO A 529 0.71 40.40 -9.38
N ASP A 530 1.57 40.54 -10.39
CA ASP A 530 1.28 40.16 -11.79
C ASP A 530 1.76 38.73 -12.12
N TYR A 531 2.40 38.04 -11.16
CA TYR A 531 2.92 36.69 -11.32
C TYR A 531 2.09 35.68 -10.50
N GLY A 532 1.38 34.77 -11.17
CA GLY A 532 0.55 33.72 -10.55
C GLY A 532 -0.91 33.76 -11.01
N TRP A 533 -1.59 32.61 -11.03
CA TRP A 533 -3.00 32.53 -11.44
C TRP A 533 -3.99 32.84 -10.29
N ASP A 534 -3.53 32.83 -9.04
CA ASP A 534 -4.34 32.99 -7.82
C ASP A 534 -3.94 34.23 -7.01
N PRO A 535 -4.81 35.25 -6.89
CA PRO A 535 -4.53 36.46 -6.12
C PRO A 535 -4.62 36.28 -4.59
N SER A 536 -4.88 35.07 -4.09
CA SER A 536 -5.05 34.78 -2.65
C SER A 536 -3.76 34.90 -1.80
N GLY A 537 -2.61 35.13 -2.44
CA GLY A 537 -1.30 35.18 -1.77
C GLY A 537 -0.89 33.86 -1.14
N ARG A 538 -1.48 32.73 -1.58
CA ARG A 538 -1.12 31.39 -1.09
C ARG A 538 0.21 30.91 -1.62
N LYS A 539 0.90 30.12 -0.80
CA LYS A 539 2.06 29.37 -1.26
C LYS A 539 1.57 28.23 -2.14
N SER A 540 2.36 27.85 -3.15
CA SER A 540 1.92 26.86 -4.14
C SER A 540 1.47 25.58 -3.47
N TRP A 541 2.21 25.10 -2.45
CA TRP A 541 1.96 23.87 -1.67
C TRP A 541 0.71 23.87 -0.78
N GLU A 542 0.00 24.98 -0.63
CA GLU A 542 -1.14 25.10 0.28
C GLU A 542 -2.47 24.76 -0.39
N VAL A 543 -3.30 24.02 0.35
CA VAL A 543 -4.70 23.74 0.02
C VAL A 543 -5.60 24.46 1.03
N PRO A 544 -6.35 25.49 0.61
CA PRO A 544 -7.32 26.16 1.48
C PRO A 544 -8.42 25.22 1.97
N ARG A 545 -8.92 25.43 3.20
CA ARG A 545 -10.03 24.66 3.79
C ARG A 545 -11.27 24.59 2.89
N ALA A 546 -11.58 25.68 2.22
CA ALA A 546 -12.74 25.81 1.32
C ALA A 546 -12.66 24.90 0.08
N LEU A 547 -11.48 24.37 -0.25
CA LEU A 547 -11.30 23.42 -1.35
C LEU A 547 -11.43 21.96 -0.92
N LEU A 548 -11.49 21.67 0.39
CA LEU A 548 -11.67 20.29 0.87
C LEU A 548 -13.10 19.83 0.60
N THR A 549 -13.24 18.73 -0.14
CA THR A 549 -14.53 18.12 -0.46
C THR A 549 -14.99 17.16 0.63
N GLY A 550 -14.08 16.30 1.12
CA GLY A 550 -14.43 15.31 2.12
C GLY A 550 -13.35 14.25 2.35
N LYS A 551 -13.63 13.33 3.27
CA LYS A 551 -12.73 12.23 3.64
C LYS A 551 -13.07 10.96 2.87
N ALA A 552 -12.11 10.42 2.13
CA ALA A 552 -12.22 9.10 1.55
C ALA A 552 -12.14 8.05 2.66
N PHE A 553 -13.09 7.10 2.69
CA PHE A 553 -13.17 6.12 3.79
C PHE A 553 -13.27 4.66 3.34
N PHE A 554 -13.68 4.37 2.11
CA PHE A 554 -13.84 2.99 1.66
C PHE A 554 -13.57 2.80 0.17
N VAL A 555 -12.82 1.77 -0.19
CA VAL A 555 -12.70 1.26 -1.56
C VAL A 555 -13.78 0.20 -1.75
N TYR A 556 -14.86 0.54 -2.46
CA TYR A 556 -16.00 -0.35 -2.66
C TYR A 556 -15.91 -1.18 -3.94
N TRP A 557 -15.13 -0.71 -4.92
CA TRP A 557 -14.88 -1.45 -6.15
C TRP A 557 -13.47 -1.14 -6.65
N PRO A 558 -12.51 -2.04 -6.44
CA PRO A 558 -11.17 -1.88 -6.99
C PRO A 558 -11.20 -1.99 -8.52
N HIS A 559 -11.45 -3.20 -9.04
CA HIS A 559 -11.73 -3.46 -10.45
C HIS A 559 -12.40 -4.84 -10.59
N GLY A 560 -12.80 -5.20 -11.82
CA GLY A 560 -13.31 -6.55 -12.12
C GLY A 560 -12.16 -7.53 -12.27
N LYS A 561 -12.16 -8.62 -11.49
CA LYS A 561 -11.17 -9.70 -11.57
C LYS A 561 -11.67 -10.76 -12.57
N PRO A 562 -11.02 -10.95 -13.73
CA PRO A 562 -11.41 -11.97 -14.70
C PRO A 562 -11.35 -13.38 -14.08
N PHE A 563 -12.27 -14.26 -14.48
CA PHE A 563 -12.27 -15.67 -14.06
C PHE A 563 -12.83 -16.58 -15.16
N GLY A 564 -12.57 -17.88 -15.07
CA GLY A 564 -13.07 -18.83 -16.06
C GLY A 564 -12.41 -18.66 -17.45
N PRO A 565 -13.13 -18.97 -18.55
CA PRO A 565 -12.60 -18.82 -19.91
C PRO A 565 -12.22 -17.36 -20.21
N ASP A 566 -11.03 -17.12 -20.81
CA ASP A 566 -10.53 -15.78 -21.16
C ASP A 566 -11.19 -15.27 -22.45
N ILE A 567 -12.47 -14.86 -22.38
CA ILE A 567 -13.18 -14.25 -23.50
C ILE A 567 -12.88 -12.75 -23.50
N ARG A 568 -12.28 -12.26 -24.59
CA ARG A 568 -11.86 -10.86 -24.76
C ARG A 568 -12.83 -10.10 -25.65
N LEU A 569 -13.34 -8.98 -25.15
CA LEU A 569 -14.15 -8.02 -25.92
C LEU A 569 -13.36 -6.72 -26.07
N GLY A 570 -12.67 -6.56 -27.19
CA GLY A 570 -11.68 -5.50 -27.34
C GLY A 570 -10.41 -5.77 -26.52
N ARG A 571 -9.65 -4.72 -26.21
CA ARG A 571 -8.32 -4.87 -25.58
C ARG A 571 -8.39 -5.13 -24.08
N ASP A 572 -9.22 -4.37 -23.36
CA ASP A 572 -9.19 -4.33 -21.89
C ASP A 572 -10.31 -5.12 -21.20
N LEU A 573 -11.45 -5.32 -21.88
CA LEU A 573 -12.59 -6.02 -21.28
C LEU A 573 -12.44 -7.54 -21.41
N ARG A 574 -12.28 -8.19 -20.26
CA ARG A 574 -12.25 -9.65 -20.13
C ARG A 574 -13.50 -10.13 -19.41
N ILE A 575 -14.20 -11.12 -19.98
CA ILE A 575 -15.40 -11.70 -19.41
C ILE A 575 -15.30 -13.24 -19.36
N PRO A 576 -15.93 -13.91 -18.37
CA PRO A 576 -16.61 -13.30 -17.23
C PRO A 576 -15.61 -12.72 -16.21
N PHE A 577 -16.06 -11.72 -15.45
CA PHE A 577 -15.30 -11.15 -14.33
C PHE A 577 -16.18 -11.07 -13.08
N ARG A 578 -15.56 -11.12 -11.91
CA ARG A 578 -16.22 -10.92 -10.63
C ARG A 578 -15.70 -9.65 -9.94
N PRO A 579 -16.43 -9.08 -8.97
CA PRO A 579 -15.87 -8.04 -8.12
C PRO A 579 -14.61 -8.53 -7.40
N TYR A 580 -13.59 -7.68 -7.29
CA TYR A 580 -12.36 -7.97 -6.55
C TYR A 580 -12.54 -7.71 -5.05
N ILE A 581 -13.37 -8.53 -4.40
CA ILE A 581 -13.77 -8.37 -2.99
C ILE A 581 -12.56 -8.35 -2.05
N GLU A 582 -11.52 -9.12 -2.34
CA GLU A 582 -10.31 -9.23 -1.52
C GLU A 582 -9.50 -7.92 -1.44
N ARG A 583 -9.77 -6.97 -2.33
CA ARG A 583 -9.15 -5.64 -2.34
C ARG A 583 -10.09 -4.52 -1.87
N MET A 584 -11.35 -4.84 -1.56
CA MET A 584 -12.24 -3.89 -0.89
C MET A 584 -11.73 -3.67 0.54
N LYS A 585 -11.60 -2.40 0.95
CA LYS A 585 -10.99 -2.07 2.25
C LYS A 585 -11.42 -0.70 2.74
N TRP A 586 -11.42 -0.55 4.06
CA TRP A 586 -11.44 0.76 4.70
C TRP A 586 -10.13 1.50 4.41
N ILE A 587 -10.25 2.75 4.02
CA ILE A 587 -9.11 3.63 3.78
C ILE A 587 -8.63 4.12 5.14
N ARG A 588 -7.34 3.89 5.42
CA ARG A 588 -6.68 4.30 6.66
C ARG A 588 -5.79 5.50 6.42
#